data_AF-A0A8S4QDP5-F1
#
_entry.id   AF-A0A8S4QDP5-F1
#
_cell.length_a   1.000
_cell.length_b   1.000
_cell.length_c   1.000
_cell.angle_alpha   90.00
_cell.angle_beta   90.00
_cell.angle_gamma   90.00
#
_symmetry.space_group_name_H-M   'P 1'
#
loop_
_entity.id
_entity.type
_entity.pdbx_description
1 polymer ?
#
loop_
_entity_poly.entity_id
_entity_poly.type
_entity_poly.pdbx_seq_one_letter_code
_entity_poly.pdbx_strand_id
1 'polypeptide(L)'
;MTVGEKYGINHVGHYATRSLRVEKFFAFWGQDLDTMTTPLECGRTWRVKFDKDIEFIGRDALLRQREEGIRRQYVQLLLTDHDHELDLWSWGGEPIYRDGNYCGRTTTTSYGFTFKKQ
;
A
#
# COMPACT_ATOMS: atom_id res chain seq x y z
N MET A 1 -20.82 -1.17 23.43
CA MET A 1 -20.61 0.19 23.97
C MET A 1 -20.40 0.17 25.48
N THR A 2 -21.32 -0.34 26.29
CA THR A 2 -21.28 -0.29 27.77
C THR A 2 -19.98 -0.76 28.43
N VAL A 3 -19.38 -1.88 28.00
CA VAL A 3 -18.12 -2.39 28.60
C VAL A 3 -16.91 -1.46 28.33
N GLY A 4 -16.95 -0.72 27.23
CA GLY A 4 -15.84 0.14 26.77
C GLY A 4 -15.97 1.61 27.18
N GLU A 5 -17.07 1.99 27.83
CA GLU A 5 -17.37 3.39 28.15
C GLU A 5 -16.28 4.04 29.00
N LYS A 6 -15.79 3.32 30.02
CA LYS A 6 -14.67 3.78 30.87
C LYS A 6 -13.35 4.00 30.12
N TYR A 7 -13.22 3.51 28.88
CA TYR A 7 -12.06 3.71 28.00
C TYR A 7 -12.33 4.70 26.86
N GLY A 8 -13.52 5.32 26.81
CA GLY A 8 -13.89 6.23 25.73
C GLY A 8 -14.15 5.53 24.39
N ILE A 9 -14.70 4.32 24.41
CA ILE A 9 -15.06 3.59 23.19
C ILE A 9 -15.99 4.43 22.30
N ASN A 10 -15.68 4.49 21.01
CA ASN A 10 -16.45 5.24 20.03
C ASN A 10 -16.54 4.47 18.71
N HIS A 11 -17.53 4.84 17.90
CA HIS A 11 -17.65 4.33 16.53
C HIS A 11 -16.51 4.87 15.66
N VAL A 12 -16.05 4.04 14.72
CA VAL A 12 -15.03 4.43 13.73
C VAL A 12 -15.56 4.17 12.33
N GLY A 13 -15.37 5.15 11.45
CA GLY A 13 -15.77 5.07 10.05
C GLY A 13 -14.75 4.38 9.16
N HIS A 14 -15.17 4.05 7.93
CA HIS A 14 -14.29 3.45 6.93
C HIS A 14 -13.09 4.36 6.58
N TYR A 15 -13.29 5.68 6.44
CA TYR A 15 -12.18 6.59 6.09
C TYR A 15 -11.12 6.71 7.18
N ALA A 16 -11.51 6.66 8.45
CA ALA A 16 -10.55 6.57 9.55
C ALA A 16 -9.74 5.26 9.46
N THR A 17 -10.40 4.14 9.17
CA THR A 17 -9.72 2.85 8.97
C THR A 17 -8.79 2.85 7.74
N ARG A 18 -9.19 3.52 6.65
CA ARG A 18 -8.36 3.72 5.45
C ARG A 18 -7.09 4.52 5.77
N SER A 19 -7.19 5.60 6.55
CA SER A 19 -6.01 6.37 6.97
C SER A 19 -5.07 5.50 7.82
N LEU A 20 -5.59 4.83 8.84
CA LEU A 20 -4.80 3.96 9.73
C LEU A 20 -4.06 2.85 8.97
N ARG A 21 -4.72 2.20 7.99
CA ARG A 21 -4.08 1.11 7.22
C ARG A 21 -3.02 1.64 6.25
N VAL A 22 -3.21 2.85 5.72
CA VAL A 22 -2.20 3.51 4.87
C VAL A 22 -0.96 3.84 5.70
N GLU A 23 -1.11 4.43 6.89
CA GLU A 23 0.03 4.71 7.79
C GLU A 23 0.83 3.45 8.18
N LYS A 24 0.19 2.28 8.18
CA LYS A 24 0.83 0.97 8.45
C LYS A 24 1.33 0.23 7.21
N PHE A 25 1.23 0.84 6.03
CA PHE A 25 1.55 0.23 4.74
C PHE A 25 0.84 -1.11 4.48
N PHE A 26 -0.40 -1.21 4.98
CA PHE A 26 -1.27 -2.33 4.73
C PHE A 26 -1.96 -2.14 3.38
N ALA A 27 -1.71 -3.08 2.49
CA ALA A 27 -2.25 -3.06 1.14
C ALA A 27 -3.68 -3.58 1.11
N PHE A 28 -4.51 -2.98 0.26
CA PHE A 28 -5.89 -3.36 0.03
C PHE A 28 -6.03 -4.07 -1.32
N TRP A 29 -6.58 -5.28 -1.32
CA TRP A 29 -6.82 -6.03 -2.55
C TRP A 29 -7.93 -5.34 -3.38
N GLY A 30 -7.72 -5.24 -4.68
CA GLY A 30 -8.56 -4.49 -5.61
C GLY A 30 -8.17 -3.02 -5.78
N GLN A 31 -7.26 -2.49 -4.95
CA GLN A 31 -6.75 -1.11 -5.09
C GLN A 31 -5.21 -1.06 -5.16
N ASP A 32 -4.53 -1.63 -4.17
CA ASP A 32 -3.06 -1.68 -4.13
C ASP A 32 -2.50 -2.96 -4.77
N LEU A 33 -3.25 -4.06 -4.61
CA LEU A 33 -2.90 -5.39 -5.11
C LEU A 33 -4.04 -5.91 -5.97
N ASP A 34 -3.71 -6.54 -7.07
CA ASP A 34 -4.66 -7.22 -7.94
C ASP A 34 -3.99 -8.43 -8.63
N THR A 35 -4.67 -9.04 -9.59
CA THR A 35 -4.15 -10.17 -10.38
C THR A 35 -2.97 -9.80 -11.26
N MET A 36 -2.65 -8.51 -11.42
CA MET A 36 -1.54 -8.01 -12.22
C MET A 36 -0.30 -7.76 -11.37
N THR A 37 -0.39 -7.82 -10.04
CA THR A 37 0.73 -7.60 -9.11
C THR A 37 1.22 -8.89 -8.47
N THR A 38 2.53 -9.01 -8.23
CA THR A 38 3.09 -10.20 -7.56
C THR A 38 3.55 -9.91 -6.13
N PRO A 39 3.63 -10.93 -5.25
CA PRO A 39 4.19 -10.77 -3.91
C PRO A 39 5.61 -10.20 -3.89
N LEU A 40 6.41 -10.44 -4.95
CA LEU A 40 7.76 -9.89 -5.08
C LEU A 40 7.71 -8.39 -5.35
N GLU A 41 6.90 -7.95 -6.31
CA GLU A 41 6.70 -6.51 -6.60
C GLU A 41 6.15 -5.76 -5.39
N CYS A 42 5.36 -6.44 -4.55
CA CYS A 42 4.72 -5.83 -3.39
C CYS A 42 5.55 -5.88 -2.10
N GLY A 43 6.82 -6.29 -2.15
CA GLY A 43 7.70 -6.40 -0.98
C GLY A 43 7.22 -7.42 0.06
N ARG A 44 6.44 -8.42 -0.38
CA ARG A 44 5.78 -9.44 0.47
C ARG A 44 6.32 -10.84 0.21
N THR A 45 7.50 -10.97 -0.40
CA THR A 45 8.20 -12.23 -0.69
C THR A 45 8.26 -13.16 0.52
N TRP A 46 8.46 -12.62 1.72
CA TRP A 46 8.53 -13.38 2.99
C TRP A 46 7.23 -14.12 3.36
N ARG A 47 6.09 -13.78 2.73
CA ARG A 47 4.81 -14.48 2.90
C ARG A 47 4.67 -15.68 1.97
N VAL A 48 5.56 -15.84 0.99
CA VAL A 48 5.55 -16.96 0.02
C VAL A 48 6.51 -18.05 0.50
N LYS A 49 6.07 -19.31 0.47
CA LYS A 49 6.85 -20.46 0.95
C LYS A 49 7.72 -21.06 -0.16
N PHE A 50 8.76 -20.34 -0.59
CA PHE A 50 9.70 -20.84 -1.59
C PHE A 50 10.56 -22.01 -1.08
N ASP A 51 10.94 -21.97 0.20
CA ASP A 51 11.87 -22.94 0.80
C ASP A 51 11.17 -24.22 1.30
N LYS A 52 9.86 -24.33 1.08
CA LYS A 52 9.10 -25.56 1.39
C LYS A 52 8.83 -26.31 0.11
N ASP A 53 8.98 -27.62 0.18
CA ASP A 53 8.60 -28.54 -0.88
C ASP A 53 7.08 -28.73 -0.88
N ILE A 54 6.37 -27.66 -1.24
CA ILE A 54 4.91 -27.61 -1.33
C ILE A 54 4.57 -26.94 -2.65
N GLU A 55 3.83 -27.67 -3.48
CA GLU A 55 3.28 -27.15 -4.72
C GLU A 55 2.14 -26.17 -4.46
N PHE A 56 2.12 -25.05 -5.20
CA PHE A 56 1.04 -24.08 -5.16
C PHE A 56 0.90 -23.34 -6.49
N ILE A 57 -0.31 -22.84 -6.76
CA ILE A 57 -0.61 -22.11 -8.00
C ILE A 57 0.29 -20.88 -8.11
N GLY A 58 1.06 -20.80 -9.19
CA GLY A 58 1.98 -19.70 -9.46
C GLY A 58 3.39 -19.86 -8.91
N ARG A 59 3.73 -20.99 -8.26
CA ARG A 59 5.07 -21.25 -7.69
C ARG A 59 6.19 -21.05 -8.72
N ASP A 60 6.13 -21.77 -9.85
CA ASP A 60 7.15 -21.69 -10.90
C ASP A 60 7.26 -20.30 -11.50
N ALA A 61 6.14 -19.60 -11.65
CA ALA A 61 6.13 -18.24 -12.18
C ALA A 61 6.84 -17.26 -11.21
N LEU A 62 6.61 -17.40 -9.90
CA LEU A 62 7.27 -16.57 -8.90
C LEU A 62 8.76 -16.92 -8.73
N LEU A 63 9.14 -18.18 -8.90
CA LEU A 63 10.56 -18.59 -8.91
C LEU A 63 11.31 -17.96 -10.09
N ARG A 64 10.75 -18.04 -11.30
CA ARG A 64 11.32 -17.37 -12.48
C ARG A 64 11.43 -15.86 -12.28
N GLN A 65 10.36 -15.22 -11.77
CA GLN A 65 10.40 -13.78 -11.47
C GLN A 65 11.48 -13.41 -10.44
N ARG A 66 11.76 -14.28 -9.48
CA ARG A 66 12.82 -14.06 -8.48
C ARG A 66 14.21 -14.04 -9.12
N GLU A 67 14.44 -14.89 -10.11
CA GLU A 67 15.70 -14.95 -10.87
C GLU A 67 15.85 -13.77 -11.83
N GLU A 68 14.77 -13.41 -12.54
CA GLU A 68 14.76 -12.29 -13.50
C GLU A 68 14.79 -10.90 -12.83
N GLY A 69 14.29 -10.81 -11.59
CA GLY A 69 14.14 -9.57 -10.84
C GLY A 69 12.81 -8.84 -11.11
N ILE A 70 12.47 -7.89 -10.24
CA ILE A 70 11.26 -7.06 -10.35
C ILE A 70 11.54 -5.81 -11.19
N ARG A 71 10.56 -5.39 -12.00
CA ARG A 71 10.63 -4.17 -12.82
C ARG A 71 9.94 -2.96 -12.19
N ARG A 72 9.13 -3.20 -11.16
CA ARG A 72 8.42 -2.19 -10.38
C ARG A 72 8.28 -2.68 -8.95
N GLN A 73 8.14 -1.73 -8.02
CA GLN A 73 7.97 -2.02 -6.61
C GLN A 73 6.85 -1.18 -6.02
N TYR A 74 6.01 -1.81 -5.19
CA TYR A 74 5.05 -1.10 -4.37
C TYR A 74 5.78 -0.37 -3.24
N VAL A 75 5.65 0.95 -3.20
CA VAL A 75 6.34 1.82 -2.24
C VAL A 75 5.35 2.73 -1.53
N GLN A 76 5.76 3.27 -0.38
CA GLN A 76 5.06 4.34 0.30
C GLN A 76 5.83 5.64 0.09
N LEU A 77 5.11 6.69 -0.28
CA LEU A 77 5.63 8.04 -0.44
C LEU A 77 4.97 8.94 0.59
N LEU A 78 5.71 9.96 1.03
CA LEU A 78 5.23 11.02 1.90
C LEU A 78 5.45 12.34 1.17
N LEU A 79 4.40 13.14 1.03
CA LEU A 79 4.50 14.45 0.41
C LEU A 79 5.12 15.43 1.42
N THR A 80 6.29 15.97 1.07
CA THR A 80 7.04 16.88 1.96
C THR A 80 6.71 18.35 1.76
N ASP A 81 6.18 18.70 0.58
CA ASP A 81 5.85 20.06 0.15
C ASP A 81 4.41 20.08 -0.36
N HIS A 82 3.48 19.69 0.51
CA HIS A 82 2.04 19.65 0.25
C HIS A 82 1.33 20.38 1.37
N ASP A 83 0.61 21.44 1.02
CA ASP A 83 -0.28 22.16 1.94
C ASP A 83 -1.67 21.53 1.89
N HIS A 84 -2.04 20.83 2.96
CA HIS A 84 -3.31 20.13 3.05
C HIS A 84 -4.56 21.04 3.01
N GLU A 85 -4.41 22.34 3.22
CA GLU A 85 -5.51 23.32 3.14
C GLU A 85 -5.65 23.96 1.76
N LEU A 86 -4.55 24.02 0.98
CA LEU A 86 -4.51 24.76 -0.29
C LEU A 86 -4.37 23.86 -1.52
N ASP A 87 -3.61 22.77 -1.40
CA ASP A 87 -3.26 21.91 -2.50
C ASP A 87 -4.31 20.82 -2.76
N LEU A 88 -4.36 20.37 -4.01
CA LEU A 88 -5.22 19.25 -4.39
C LEU A 88 -4.76 17.96 -3.71
N TRP A 89 -5.73 17.21 -3.21
CA TRP A 89 -5.49 15.94 -2.54
C TRP A 89 -5.37 14.82 -3.57
N SER A 90 -4.30 14.03 -3.49
CA SER A 90 -4.23 12.77 -4.23
C SER A 90 -5.26 11.79 -3.64
N TRP A 91 -5.95 11.05 -4.50
CA TRP A 91 -6.97 10.06 -4.13
C TRP A 91 -6.62 8.63 -4.59
N GLY A 92 -5.86 8.52 -5.68
CA GLY A 92 -5.43 7.28 -6.32
C GLY A 92 -5.48 7.38 -7.85
N GLY A 93 -4.43 6.90 -8.52
CA GLY A 93 -4.29 6.91 -9.98
C GLY A 93 -3.48 8.09 -10.52
N GLU A 94 -3.10 9.05 -9.68
CA GLU A 94 -2.25 10.17 -10.08
C GLU A 94 -0.88 9.69 -10.56
N PRO A 95 -0.32 10.28 -11.63
CA PRO A 95 0.97 9.87 -12.17
C PRO A 95 2.12 10.31 -11.26
N ILE A 96 3.13 9.45 -11.14
CA ILE A 96 4.38 9.71 -10.41
C ILE A 96 5.46 9.93 -11.46
N TYR A 97 6.14 11.07 -11.37
CA TYR A 97 7.27 11.42 -12.22
C TYR A 97 8.56 11.47 -11.41
N ARG A 98 9.66 11.05 -12.03
CA ARG A 98 11.02 11.21 -11.53
C ARG A 98 11.86 11.82 -12.64
N ASP A 99 12.49 12.97 -12.37
CA ASP A 99 13.33 13.67 -13.34
C ASP A 99 12.62 13.92 -14.69
N GLY A 100 11.33 14.28 -14.62
CA GLY A 100 10.47 14.50 -15.80
C GLY A 100 9.94 13.24 -16.50
N ASN A 101 10.35 12.04 -16.08
CA ASN A 101 9.94 10.78 -16.69
C ASN A 101 8.85 10.08 -15.87
N TYR A 102 7.83 9.54 -16.55
CA TYR A 102 6.77 8.77 -15.90
C TYR A 102 7.34 7.49 -15.29
N CYS A 103 7.10 7.27 -14.00
CA CYS A 103 7.66 6.17 -13.22
C CYS A 103 6.60 5.31 -12.51
N GLY A 104 5.31 5.63 -12.66
CA GLY A 104 4.23 4.87 -12.05
C GLY A 104 3.04 5.74 -11.70
N ARG A 105 2.16 5.21 -10.86
CA ARG A 105 0.97 5.91 -10.38
C ARG A 105 0.70 5.58 -8.93
N THR A 106 0.03 6.49 -8.22
CA THR A 106 -0.50 6.19 -6.88
C THR A 106 -1.59 5.13 -6.98
N THR A 107 -1.74 4.31 -5.94
CA THR A 107 -2.84 3.32 -5.82
C THR A 107 -3.83 3.73 -4.74
N THR A 108 -3.33 3.89 -3.51
CA THR A 108 -4.06 4.44 -2.39
C THR A 108 -3.28 5.59 -1.80
N THR A 109 -3.98 6.70 -1.56
CA THR A 109 -3.50 7.81 -0.75
C THR A 109 -4.45 8.08 0.41
N SER A 110 -3.92 8.71 1.45
CA SER A 110 -4.65 9.21 2.61
C SER A 110 -3.77 10.18 3.39
N TYR A 111 -4.38 11.10 4.13
CA TYR A 111 -3.64 11.89 5.11
C TYR A 111 -3.30 11.04 6.33
N GLY A 112 -2.02 11.03 6.71
CA GLY A 112 -1.53 10.42 7.93
C GLY A 112 -1.68 11.37 9.12
N PHE A 113 -2.71 11.14 9.95
CA PHE A 113 -2.98 11.95 11.14
C PHE A 113 -1.90 11.82 12.23
N THR A 114 -1.13 10.73 12.24
CA THR A 114 -0.01 10.53 13.17
C THR A 114 1.16 11.44 12.82
N PHE A 115 1.48 11.59 11.53
CA PHE A 115 2.64 12.37 11.05
C PHE A 115 2.26 13.77 10.55
N LYS A 116 0.96 14.06 10.44
CA LYS A 116 0.37 15.30 9.93
C LYS A 116 0.78 15.64 8.49
N LYS A 117 0.82 14.62 7.64
CA LYS A 117 1.25 14.71 6.24
C LYS A 117 0.49 13.70 5.38
N GLN A 118 0.32 13.99 4.10
CA GLN A 118 -0.20 13.02 3.12
C GLN A 118 0.91 12.09 2.62
#